data_AF-Q73WA0-F1
#
_entry.id   AF-Q73WA0-F1
#
_cell.length_a   1.000
_cell.length_b   1.000
_cell.length_c   1.000
_cell.angle_alpha   90.00
_cell.angle_beta   90.00
_cell.angle_gamma   90.00
#
_symmetry.space_group_name_H-M   'P 1'
#
loop_
_entity.id
_entity.type
_entity.pdbx_description
1 polymer ?
#
loop_
_entity_poly.entity_id
_entity_poly.type
_entity_poly.pdbx_seq_one_letter_code
_entity_poly.pdbx_strand_id
1 'polypeptide(L)'
;MAYRMSPRVEMLAVKDQNGIIWHHYQRPVGGARNLGPIIAWIGPDYRDRWLRMGLIEEIPDDAAAALSQPPPSDAVAGPNTDLVDECIAALDRFDVPADAGAPTARKALRDRGQAWGNETIAAAVRARKARAAPSGTPAGS
;
A
#
# COMPACT_ATOMS: atom_id res chain seq x y z
N MET A 1 -17.34 14.86 2.42
CA MET A 1 -16.47 16.04 2.22
C MET A 1 -15.03 15.65 2.41
N ALA A 2 -14.29 15.64 1.31
CA ALA A 2 -12.84 15.46 1.30
C ALA A 2 -12.15 16.83 1.36
N TYR A 3 -10.92 16.82 1.86
CA TYR A 3 -10.10 18.02 1.98
C TYR A 3 -8.77 17.81 1.26
N ARG A 4 -8.20 18.89 0.77
CA ARG A 4 -6.86 18.92 0.19
C ARG A 4 -5.94 19.71 1.09
N MET A 5 -4.73 19.22 1.32
CA MET A 5 -3.67 20.00 1.94
C MET A 5 -3.29 21.19 1.06
N SER A 6 -3.13 22.36 1.67
CA SER A 6 -2.61 23.53 0.97
C SER A 6 -1.20 23.23 0.44
N PRO A 7 -0.82 23.65 -0.78
CA PRO A 7 0.48 23.32 -1.37
C PRO A 7 1.71 23.76 -0.57
N ARG A 8 1.53 24.68 0.38
CA ARG A 8 2.55 25.19 1.30
C ARG A 8 2.76 24.32 2.55
N VAL A 9 1.94 23.31 2.75
CA VAL A 9 1.99 22.42 3.92
C VAL A 9 2.65 21.12 3.50
N GLU A 10 3.84 20.83 4.02
CA GLU A 10 4.57 19.62 3.66
C GLU A 10 3.96 18.35 4.26
N MET A 11 3.41 18.45 5.47
CA MET A 11 2.86 17.30 6.21
C MET A 11 1.78 17.73 7.23
N LEU A 12 0.68 16.96 7.29
CA LEU A 12 -0.35 17.05 8.33
C LEU A 12 -0.55 15.70 9.01
N ALA A 13 -0.64 15.71 10.33
CA ALA A 13 -1.08 14.57 11.13
C ALA A 13 -2.59 14.68 11.39
N VAL A 14 -3.37 13.75 10.86
CA VAL A 14 -4.83 13.75 10.93
C VAL A 14 -5.29 12.58 11.77
N LYS A 15 -6.10 12.85 12.80
CA LYS A 15 -6.74 11.82 13.60
C LYS A 15 -8.04 11.40 12.92
N ASP A 16 -8.21 10.10 12.66
CA ASP A 16 -9.46 9.56 12.11
C ASP A 16 -10.53 9.34 13.19
N GLN A 17 -11.69 8.87 12.76
CA GLN A 17 -12.85 8.55 13.62
C GLN A 17 -12.58 7.45 14.66
N ASN A 18 -11.60 6.59 14.43
CA ASN A 18 -11.17 5.54 15.38
C ASN A 18 -10.06 6.02 16.32
N GLY A 19 -9.63 7.27 16.14
CA GLY A 19 -8.56 7.88 16.90
C GLY A 19 -7.15 7.54 16.43
N ILE A 20 -7.00 6.91 15.25
CA ILE A 20 -5.71 6.60 14.64
C ILE A 20 -5.16 7.87 13.99
N ILE A 21 -3.86 8.12 14.19
CA ILE A 21 -3.15 9.24 13.56
C ILE A 21 -2.57 8.78 12.22
N TRP A 22 -2.98 9.46 11.16
CA TRP A 22 -2.49 9.30 9.81
C TRP A 22 -1.60 10.47 9.43
N HIS A 23 -0.48 10.19 8.77
CA HIS A 23 0.41 11.22 8.25
C HIS A 23 0.13 11.43 6.76
N HIS A 24 -0.34 12.62 6.41
CA HIS A 24 -0.53 13.07 5.05
C HIS A 24 0.65 13.95 4.64
N TYR A 25 1.23 13.66 3.48
CA TYR A 25 2.37 14.37 2.93
C TYR A 25 1.99 15.00 1.59
N GLN A 26 2.50 16.20 1.34
CA GLN A 26 2.38 16.84 0.04
C GLN A 26 3.09 16.03 -1.06
N ARG A 27 4.21 15.39 -0.70
CA ARG A 27 5.04 14.54 -1.57
C ARG A 27 5.37 13.25 -0.83
N PRO A 28 4.49 12.23 -0.87
CA PRO A 28 4.77 10.97 -0.21
C PRO A 28 5.95 10.27 -0.88
N VAL A 29 6.98 9.95 -0.10
CA VAL A 29 8.03 8.98 -0.47
C VAL A 29 7.56 7.59 -0.08
N GLY A 30 7.75 6.60 -0.96
CA GLY A 30 7.09 5.29 -0.92
C GLY A 30 7.07 4.60 0.45
N GLY A 31 5.90 4.06 0.82
CA GLY A 31 5.67 3.29 2.05
C GLY A 31 4.19 3.28 2.48
N ALA A 32 3.74 2.21 3.16
CA ALA A 32 2.32 1.93 3.47
C ALA A 32 1.63 2.89 4.46
N ARG A 33 2.34 3.89 5.02
CA ARG A 33 1.81 4.83 6.02
C ARG A 33 1.85 6.30 5.61
N ASN A 34 2.38 6.60 4.42
CA ASN A 34 2.43 7.96 3.89
C ASN A 34 1.25 8.17 2.95
N LEU A 35 0.24 8.90 3.42
CA LEU A 35 -0.89 9.26 2.58
C LEU A 35 -0.55 10.51 1.77
N GLY A 36 -1.15 10.63 0.58
CA GLY A 36 -1.00 11.82 -0.25
C GLY A 36 -1.69 13.06 0.35
N PRO A 37 -1.72 14.18 -0.40
CA PRO A 37 -2.25 15.46 0.09
C PRO A 37 -3.78 15.48 0.26
N ILE A 38 -4.47 14.38 -0.08
CA ILE A 38 -5.92 14.25 0.03
C ILE A 38 -6.28 13.61 1.37
N ILE A 39 -7.13 14.29 2.11
CA ILE A 39 -7.60 13.89 3.43
C ILE A 39 -9.09 13.57 3.30
N ALA A 40 -9.44 12.29 3.44
CA ALA A 40 -10.81 11.82 3.27
C ALA A 40 -11.75 12.32 4.39
N TRP A 41 -11.21 12.54 5.59
CA TRP A 41 -11.97 12.94 6.76
C TRP A 41 -11.13 13.70 7.77
N ILE A 42 -11.71 14.72 8.41
CA ILE A 42 -11.08 15.53 9.46
C ILE A 42 -12.07 15.68 10.60
N GLY A 43 -11.60 15.49 11.83
CA GLY A 43 -12.41 15.73 13.02
C GLY A 43 -12.87 17.19 13.13
N PRO A 44 -14.08 17.45 13.66
CA PRO A 44 -14.67 18.78 13.70
C PRO A 44 -13.79 19.81 14.45
N ASP A 45 -13.07 19.38 15.48
CA ASP A 45 -12.19 20.23 16.30
C ASP A 45 -11.03 20.84 15.50
N TYR A 46 -10.57 20.16 14.46
CA TYR A 46 -9.44 20.59 13.65
C TYR A 46 -9.87 21.27 12.36
N ARG A 47 -11.02 20.88 11.81
CA ARG A 47 -11.54 21.35 10.52
C ARG A 47 -11.60 22.88 10.45
N ASP A 48 -12.37 23.51 11.33
CA ASP A 48 -12.62 24.96 11.25
C ASP A 48 -11.35 25.77 11.48
N ARG A 49 -10.49 25.28 12.38
CA ARG A 49 -9.20 25.89 12.66
C ARG A 49 -8.27 25.81 11.44
N TRP A 50 -8.19 24.66 10.80
CA TRP A 50 -7.28 24.45 9.66
C TRP A 50 -7.76 25.16 8.40
N LEU A 51 -9.08 25.24 8.17
CA LEU A 51 -9.65 26.07 7.10
C LEU A 51 -9.31 27.54 7.33
N ARG A 52 -9.50 28.06 8.55
CA ARG A 52 -9.17 29.45 8.90
C ARG A 52 -7.68 29.77 8.72
N MET A 53 -6.81 28.81 9.03
CA MET A 53 -5.36 28.95 8.85
C MET A 53 -4.93 28.73 7.38
N GLY A 54 -5.83 28.24 6.53
CA GLY A 54 -5.57 27.85 5.14
C GLY A 54 -4.57 26.69 5.03
N LEU A 55 -4.58 25.77 6.01
CA LEU A 55 -3.77 24.54 5.96
C LEU A 55 -4.41 23.47 5.08
N ILE A 56 -5.74 23.53 4.97
CA ILE A 56 -6.55 22.65 4.15
C ILE A 56 -7.55 23.48 3.34
N GLU A 57 -8.02 22.90 2.25
CA GLU A 57 -9.05 23.44 1.37
C GLU A 57 -10.14 22.38 1.19
N GLU A 58 -11.40 22.80 1.16
CA GLU A 58 -12.51 21.90 0.85
C GLU A 58 -12.49 21.53 -0.62
N ILE A 59 -12.62 20.23 -0.90
CA ILE A 59 -12.77 19.73 -2.26
C ILE A 59 -14.28 19.67 -2.52
N PRO A 60 -14.83 20.41 -3.50
CA PRO A 60 -16.22 20.26 -3.88
C PRO A 60 -16.47 18.82 -4.33
N ASP A 61 -17.64 18.25 -4.00
CA ASP A 61 -17.92 16.82 -4.22
C ASP A 61 -17.74 16.38 -5.69
N ASP A 62 -17.98 17.28 -6.67
CA ASP A 62 -17.71 17.03 -8.09
C ASP A 62 -16.21 16.82 -8.40
N ALA A 63 -15.32 17.49 -7.67
CA ALA A 63 -13.88 17.29 -7.76
C ALA A 63 -13.39 16.11 -6.90
N ALA A 64 -14.10 15.77 -5.82
CA ALA A 64 -13.81 14.61 -5.00
C ALA A 64 -14.08 13.30 -5.75
N ALA A 65 -15.08 13.27 -6.63
CA ALA A 65 -15.34 12.15 -7.54
C ALA A 65 -14.21 11.95 -8.56
N ALA A 66 -13.62 13.04 -9.08
CA ALA A 66 -12.47 12.98 -10.00
C ALA A 66 -11.15 12.58 -9.29
N LEU A 67 -11.03 12.84 -7.99
CA LEU A 67 -9.88 12.42 -7.16
C LEU A 67 -10.07 11.04 -6.51
N SER A 68 -11.32 10.56 -6.44
CA SER A 68 -11.68 9.18 -6.09
C SER A 68 -11.74 8.28 -7.31
N GLN A 69 -11.71 8.83 -8.52
CA GLN A 69 -11.32 8.06 -9.67
C GLN A 69 -9.86 7.65 -9.44
N PRO A 70 -9.55 6.35 -9.34
CA PRO A 70 -8.18 5.93 -9.51
C PRO A 70 -7.68 6.55 -10.83
N PRO A 71 -6.40 6.94 -10.93
CA PRO A 71 -5.83 7.30 -12.25
C PRO A 71 -6.28 6.24 -13.26
N PRO A 72 -6.54 6.58 -14.55
CA PRO A 72 -6.96 5.59 -15.54
C PRO A 72 -6.11 4.35 -15.35
N SER A 73 -6.78 3.29 -14.89
CA SER A 73 -6.13 2.06 -14.44
C SER A 73 -5.76 1.28 -15.69
N ASP A 74 -4.91 1.87 -16.52
CA ASP A 74 -4.10 1.14 -17.51
C ASP A 74 -2.95 0.40 -16.81
N ALA A 75 -2.83 0.50 -15.49
CA ALA A 75 -2.23 -0.56 -14.70
C ALA A 75 -3.30 -1.62 -14.45
N VAL A 76 -3.37 -2.57 -15.38
CA VAL A 76 -3.86 -3.93 -15.12
C VAL A 76 -3.32 -4.34 -13.75
N ALA A 77 -4.21 -4.57 -12.77
CA ALA A 77 -3.86 -5.07 -11.45
C ALA A 77 -3.37 -6.51 -11.56
N GLY A 78 -2.18 -6.67 -12.13
CA GLY A 78 -1.29 -7.77 -11.83
C GLY A 78 -0.66 -7.51 -10.46
N PRO A 79 -0.15 -8.55 -9.80
CA PRO A 79 0.57 -8.37 -8.56
C PRO A 79 1.75 -7.42 -8.83
N ASN A 80 1.78 -6.29 -8.10
CA ASN A 80 2.84 -5.30 -8.21
C ASN A 80 4.18 -6.03 -8.04
N THR A 81 4.92 -6.18 -9.14
CA THR A 81 6.00 -7.18 -9.25
C THR A 81 7.11 -6.89 -8.24
N ASP A 82 7.34 -5.61 -7.95
CA ASP A 82 8.27 -5.14 -6.91
C ASP A 82 7.88 -5.66 -5.51
N LEU A 83 6.59 -5.60 -5.15
CA LEU A 83 6.12 -6.12 -3.87
C LEU A 83 6.19 -7.65 -3.79
N VAL A 84 6.04 -8.33 -4.93
CA VAL A 84 6.21 -9.78 -5.01
C VAL A 84 7.68 -10.14 -4.78
N ASP A 85 8.61 -9.47 -5.47
CA ASP A 85 10.04 -9.73 -5.32
C ASP A 85 10.55 -9.37 -3.92
N GLU A 86 10.07 -8.28 -3.30
CA GLU A 86 10.38 -7.99 -1.90
C GLU A 86 9.84 -9.07 -0.95
N CYS A 87 8.61 -9.56 -1.19
CA CYS A 87 8.06 -10.66 -0.40
C CYS A 87 8.85 -11.96 -0.58
N ILE A 88 9.35 -12.25 -1.78
CA ILE A 88 10.23 -13.40 -2.05
C ILE A 88 11.54 -13.24 -1.27
N ALA A 89 12.19 -12.08 -1.35
CA ALA A 89 13.43 -11.80 -0.64
C ALA A 89 13.26 -11.91 0.89
N ALA A 90 12.11 -11.49 1.42
CA ALA A 90 11.78 -11.67 2.83
C ALA A 90 11.63 -13.16 3.21
N LEU A 91 10.93 -13.96 2.39
CA LEU A 91 10.77 -15.39 2.63
C LEU A 91 12.11 -16.14 2.55
N ASP A 92 12.97 -15.78 1.61
CA ASP A 92 14.32 -16.36 1.46
C ASP A 92 15.22 -15.98 2.65
N ARG A 93 15.21 -14.71 3.09
CA ARG A 93 15.91 -14.26 4.31
C ARG A 93 15.46 -15.00 5.57
N PHE A 94 14.21 -15.47 5.56
CA PHE A 94 13.61 -16.18 6.69
C PHE A 94 13.79 -17.69 6.63
N ASP A 95 14.58 -18.18 5.66
CA ASP A 95 14.82 -19.60 5.41
C ASP A 95 13.53 -20.40 5.24
N VAL A 96 12.47 -19.76 4.70
CA VAL A 96 11.23 -20.47 4.39
C VAL A 96 11.50 -21.35 3.17
N PRO A 97 11.20 -22.66 3.20
CA PRO A 97 11.43 -23.53 2.04
C PRO A 97 10.70 -23.03 0.78
N ALA A 98 11.28 -23.25 -0.41
CA ALA A 98 10.71 -22.80 -1.69
C ALA A 98 9.45 -23.60 -2.10
N ASP A 99 9.27 -24.79 -1.55
CA ASP A 99 8.09 -25.64 -1.69
C ASP A 99 7.00 -25.35 -0.65
N ALA A 100 7.28 -24.48 0.32
CA ALA A 100 6.35 -24.12 1.38
C ALA A 100 5.09 -23.44 0.82
N GLY A 101 3.92 -23.90 1.29
CA GLY A 101 2.64 -23.33 0.90
C GLY A 101 2.38 -21.95 1.51
N ALA A 102 1.38 -21.26 0.94
CA ALA A 102 0.91 -19.95 1.42
C ALA A 102 0.59 -19.86 2.93
N PRO A 103 0.03 -20.90 3.59
CA PRO A 103 -0.17 -20.87 5.05
C PRO A 103 1.15 -20.76 5.83
N THR A 104 2.16 -21.53 5.44
CA THR A 104 3.48 -21.55 6.07
C THR A 104 4.22 -20.24 5.85
N ALA A 105 4.20 -19.72 4.62
CA ALA A 105 4.77 -18.41 4.29
C ALA A 105 4.13 -17.28 5.12
N ARG A 106 2.79 -17.29 5.23
CA ARG A 106 2.06 -16.29 6.02
C ARG A 106 2.41 -16.36 7.51
N LYS A 107 2.57 -17.57 8.07
CA LYS A 107 2.99 -17.76 9.46
C LYS A 107 4.40 -17.22 9.69
N ALA A 108 5.36 -17.58 8.84
CA ALA A 108 6.75 -17.14 8.97
C ALA A 108 6.90 -15.61 8.90
N LEU A 109 6.15 -14.95 8.00
CA LEU A 109 6.14 -13.49 7.90
C LEU A 109 5.53 -12.83 9.15
N ARG A 110 4.42 -13.38 9.66
CA ARG A 110 3.75 -12.86 10.86
C ARG A 110 4.56 -13.05 12.15
N ASP A 111 5.20 -14.20 12.33
CA ASP A 111 6.05 -14.50 13.49
C ASP A 111 7.26 -13.53 13.55
N ARG A 112 7.61 -12.92 12.41
CA ARG A 112 8.67 -11.89 12.27
C ARG A 112 8.13 -10.45 12.20
N GLY A 113 6.84 -10.24 12.49
CA GLY A 113 6.22 -8.92 12.55
C GLY A 113 5.96 -8.25 11.18
N GLN A 114 6.08 -8.98 10.07
CA GLN A 114 5.83 -8.45 8.74
C GLN A 114 4.40 -8.75 8.27
N ALA A 115 3.64 -7.70 7.99
CA ALA A 115 2.29 -7.80 7.45
C ALA A 115 2.31 -7.61 5.93
N TRP A 116 1.89 -8.64 5.20
CA TRP A 116 1.81 -8.64 3.75
C TRP A 116 0.38 -8.93 3.27
N GLY A 117 0.01 -8.39 2.11
CA GLY A 117 -1.28 -8.65 1.47
C GLY A 117 -1.42 -10.11 1.03
N ASN A 118 -2.64 -10.65 1.10
CA ASN A 118 -2.92 -12.04 0.77
C ASN A 118 -2.52 -12.40 -0.67
N GLU A 119 -2.80 -11.51 -1.61
CA GLU A 119 -2.49 -11.68 -3.03
C GLU A 119 -0.98 -11.66 -3.30
N THR A 120 -0.25 -10.76 -2.65
CA THR A 120 1.22 -10.68 -2.73
C THR A 120 1.88 -11.96 -2.22
N ILE A 121 1.45 -12.48 -1.06
CA ILE A 121 1.97 -13.75 -0.52
C ILE A 121 1.68 -14.90 -1.49
N ALA A 122 0.46 -14.97 -2.03
CA ALA A 122 0.08 -16.02 -2.97
C ALA A 122 0.90 -15.94 -4.27
N ALA A 123 1.12 -14.74 -4.80
CA ALA A 123 1.95 -14.51 -5.98
C ALA A 123 3.42 -14.87 -5.72
N ALA A 124 3.98 -14.45 -4.59
CA ALA A 124 5.36 -14.76 -4.20
C ALA A 124 5.58 -16.28 -4.05
N VAL A 125 4.66 -16.98 -3.40
CA VAL A 125 4.75 -18.45 -3.26
C VAL A 125 4.65 -19.15 -4.61
N ARG A 126 3.74 -18.72 -5.51
CA ARG A 126 3.66 -19.27 -6.86
C ARG A 126 4.95 -19.03 -7.64
N ALA A 127 5.50 -17.82 -7.57
CA ALA A 127 6.75 -17.47 -8.25
C ALA A 127 7.94 -18.29 -7.73
N ARG A 128 8.08 -18.46 -6.40
CA ARG A 128 9.11 -19.32 -5.79
C ARG A 128 8.98 -20.77 -6.23
N LYS A 129 7.75 -21.29 -6.26
CA LYS A 129 7.48 -22.65 -6.73
C LYS A 129 7.77 -22.84 -8.22
N ALA A 130 7.44 -21.86 -9.06
CA ALA A 130 7.75 -21.89 -10.49
C ALA A 130 9.27 -21.87 -10.74
N ARG A 131 10.04 -21.14 -9.92
CA ARG A 131 11.53 -21.14 -9.97
C ARG A 131 12.15 -22.44 -9.45
N ALA A 132 11.52 -23.08 -8.47
CA ALA A 132 11.99 -24.33 -7.86
C ALA A 132 11.57 -25.58 -8.65
N ALA A 133 10.58 -25.49 -9.53
CA ALA A 133 10.23 -26.57 -10.43
C ALA A 133 11.42 -26.77 -11.40
N PRO A 134 12.00 -27.98 -11.48
CA PRO A 134 13.06 -28.24 -12.43
C PRO A 134 12.47 -28.01 -13.83
N SER A 135 13.07 -27.09 -14.58
CA SER A 135 12.84 -26.93 -16.01
C SER A 135 13.15 -28.28 -16.67
N GLY A 136 12.10 -29.07 -16.87
CA GLY A 136 12.16 -30.32 -17.61
C GLY A 136 12.60 -30.01 -19.02
N THR A 137 13.88 -30.26 -19.30
CA THR A 137 14.45 -30.35 -20.64
C THR A 137 13.57 -31.29 -21.48
N PRO A 138 12.91 -30.85 -22.57
CA PRO A 138 12.46 -31.78 -23.57
C PRO A 138 13.72 -32.31 -24.29
N ALA A 139 14.20 -33.46 -23.85
CA ALA A 139 15.13 -34.26 -24.62
C ALA A 139 14.36 -34.84 -25.82
N GLY A 140 14.33 -34.09 -26.91
CA GLY A 140 13.96 -34.59 -28.23
C GLY A 140 15.20 -35.08 -28.95
N SER A 141 15.29 -36.39 -29.15
CA SER A 141 16.14 -37.04 -30.16
C SER A 141 15.24 -37.67 -31.21
#